data_AF-A0A965CKJ2-F1
#
_entry.id   AF-A0A965CKJ2-F1
#
_cell.length_a   1.000
_cell.length_b   1.000
_cell.length_c   1.000
_cell.angle_alpha   90.00
_cell.angle_beta   90.00
_cell.angle_gamma   90.00
#
_symmetry.space_group_name_H-M   'P 1'
#
loop_
_entity.id
_entity.type
_entity.pdbx_description
1 polymer ?
#
loop_
_entity_poly.entity_id
_entity_poly.type
_entity_poly.pdbx_seq_one_letter_code
_entity_poly.pdbx_strand_id
1 'polypeptide(L)'
;VMFMVGGSYQAGNVKGDLASFVMVLSFAALVILARRHPKMSMAAHSILSGILCAAVAWPLSDFSQVTIRDLILLAVLGSITIGVANVLYMRGVARIPAAEAGLIGLLDTVIAPLWVFMIFSERPADGAIIGGLIVLGAVIYQILGERMKAAA
;
A
#
# COMPACT_ATOMS: atom_id res chain seq x y z
N VAL A 1 -5.62 -9.82 9.81
CA VAL A 1 -6.10 -8.48 10.27
C VAL A 1 -6.36 -8.48 11.77
N MET A 2 -7.30 -9.28 12.30
CA MET A 2 -7.59 -9.31 13.75
C MET A 2 -6.36 -9.62 14.63
N PHE A 3 -5.47 -10.52 14.18
CA PHE A 3 -4.20 -10.82 14.87
C PHE A 3 -3.09 -9.76 14.69
N MET A 4 -3.15 -8.97 13.61
CA MET A 4 -2.21 -7.85 13.38
C MET A 4 -2.63 -6.61 14.18
N VAL A 5 -3.93 -6.39 14.34
CA VAL A 5 -4.55 -5.23 15.01
C VAL A 5 -4.85 -5.52 16.48
N GLY A 6 -4.66 -6.77 16.94
CA GLY A 6 -4.94 -7.23 18.30
C GLY A 6 -4.28 -6.39 19.41
N GLY A 7 -3.14 -5.77 19.13
CA GLY A 7 -2.44 -4.88 20.07
C GLY A 7 -3.07 -3.48 20.21
N SER A 8 -3.90 -3.04 19.26
CA SER A 8 -4.49 -1.69 19.26
C SER A 8 -5.81 -1.59 20.04
N TYR A 9 -6.38 -2.72 20.49
CA TYR A 9 -7.64 -2.74 21.24
C TYR A 9 -7.58 -2.06 22.61
N GLN A 10 -6.39 -1.72 23.13
CA GLN A 10 -6.24 -1.06 24.44
C GLN A 10 -6.31 0.47 24.38
N ALA A 11 -6.19 1.09 23.21
CA ALA A 11 -6.30 2.53 23.09
C ALA A 11 -7.68 2.88 22.53
N GLY A 12 -8.62 3.27 23.39
CA GLY A 12 -9.96 3.76 23.02
C GLY A 12 -9.93 5.07 22.22
N ASN A 13 -9.35 5.03 21.03
CA ASN A 13 -8.98 6.18 20.23
C ASN A 13 -9.95 6.32 19.05
N VAL A 14 -11.20 6.66 19.38
CA VAL A 14 -12.32 6.85 18.44
C VAL A 14 -12.00 7.73 17.22
N LYS A 15 -11.08 8.69 17.37
CA LYS A 15 -10.60 9.52 16.25
C LYS A 15 -9.77 8.72 15.24
N GLY A 16 -8.92 7.81 15.73
CA GLY A 16 -8.13 6.90 14.90
C GLY A 16 -9.02 5.90 14.18
N ASP A 17 -9.98 5.30 14.88
CA ASP A 17 -10.91 4.35 14.28
C ASP A 17 -11.77 4.99 13.18
N LEU A 18 -12.27 6.21 13.41
CA LEU A 18 -13.01 6.96 12.40
C LEU A 18 -12.11 7.33 11.22
N ALA A 19 -10.86 7.73 11.46
CA ALA A 19 -9.90 8.04 10.40
C ALA A 19 -9.57 6.80 9.55
N SER A 20 -9.42 5.62 10.16
CA SER A 20 -9.24 4.36 9.45
C SER A 20 -10.45 4.01 8.60
N PHE A 21 -11.67 4.24 9.11
CA PHE A 21 -12.90 4.00 8.35
C PHE A 21 -13.00 4.92 7.13
N VAL A 22 -12.70 6.21 7.30
CA VAL A 22 -12.65 7.18 6.19
C VAL A 22 -11.58 6.80 5.17
N MET A 23 -10.40 6.36 5.61
CA MET A 23 -9.35 5.88 4.72
C MET A 23 -9.81 4.67 3.89
N VAL A 24 -10.41 3.66 4.52
CA VAL A 24 -10.89 2.44 3.83
C VAL A 24 -12.00 2.78 2.83
N LEU A 25 -12.96 3.64 3.20
CA LEU A 25 -14.01 4.11 2.29
C LEU A 25 -13.42 4.87 1.09
N SER A 26 -12.45 5.74 1.34
CA SER A 26 -11.80 6.53 0.29
C SER A 26 -11.04 5.63 -0.68
N PHE A 27 -10.35 4.61 -0.16
CA PHE A 27 -9.66 3.61 -0.97
C PHE A 27 -10.63 2.75 -1.78
N ALA A 28 -11.74 2.31 -1.19
CA ALA A 28 -12.78 1.59 -1.92
C ALA A 28 -13.39 2.43 -3.05
N ALA A 29 -13.67 3.71 -2.79
CA ALA A 29 -14.17 4.65 -3.79
C ALA A 29 -13.16 4.83 -4.94
N LEU A 30 -11.86 4.99 -4.62
CA LEU A 30 -10.78 5.07 -5.60
C LEU A 30 -10.78 3.85 -6.53
N VAL A 31 -10.84 2.63 -5.97
CA VAL A 31 -10.86 1.38 -6.76
C VAL A 31 -12.09 1.29 -7.67
N ILE A 32 -13.26 1.68 -7.18
CA ILE A 32 -14.50 1.69 -7.98
C ILE A 32 -14.39 2.71 -9.13
N LEU A 33 -13.94 3.93 -8.86
CA LEU A 33 -13.78 4.97 -9.87
C LEU A 33 -12.76 4.58 -10.94
N ALA A 34 -11.63 4.01 -10.52
CA ALA A 34 -10.59 3.53 -11.41
C ALA A 34 -11.11 2.43 -12.36
N ARG A 35 -11.96 1.53 -11.86
CA ARG A 35 -12.62 0.50 -12.69
C ARG A 35 -13.69 1.06 -13.61
N ARG A 36 -14.43 2.07 -13.17
CA ARG A 36 -15.51 2.70 -13.96
C ARG A 36 -14.96 3.60 -15.08
N HIS A 37 -13.79 4.19 -14.90
CA HIS A 37 -13.16 5.12 -15.85
C HIS A 37 -11.74 4.70 -16.26
N PRO A 38 -11.57 3.60 -17.01
CA PRO A 38 -10.25 3.09 -17.39
C PRO A 38 -9.49 4.00 -18.38
N LYS A 39 -10.16 4.97 -19.02
CA LYS A 39 -9.56 5.94 -19.94
C LYS A 39 -9.00 7.19 -19.24
N MET A 40 -9.19 7.33 -17.92
CA MET A 40 -8.65 8.46 -17.17
C MET A 40 -7.13 8.32 -17.06
N SER A 41 -6.38 9.38 -17.36
CA SER A 41 -4.92 9.30 -17.23
C SER A 41 -4.55 9.23 -15.74
N MET A 42 -4.01 8.09 -15.33
CA MET A 42 -3.57 7.86 -13.94
C MET A 42 -2.56 8.93 -13.50
N ALA A 43 -1.74 9.42 -14.42
CA ALA A 43 -0.81 10.52 -14.18
C ALA A 43 -1.50 11.83 -13.78
N ALA A 44 -2.57 12.24 -14.46
CA ALA A 44 -3.28 13.48 -14.10
C ALA A 44 -3.98 13.34 -12.74
N HIS A 45 -4.51 12.15 -12.43
CA HIS A 45 -5.11 11.87 -11.14
C HIS A 45 -4.07 11.95 -10.01
N SER A 46 -2.89 11.35 -10.19
CA SER A 46 -1.79 11.42 -9.22
C SER A 46 -1.32 12.85 -8.98
N ILE A 47 -1.16 13.66 -10.02
CA ILE A 47 -0.76 15.07 -9.89
C ILE A 47 -1.81 15.86 -9.11
N LEU A 48 -3.10 15.71 -9.47
CA LEU A 48 -4.19 16.40 -8.78
C LEU A 48 -4.28 15.99 -7.31
N SER A 49 -4.12 14.70 -7.00
CA SER A 49 -4.09 14.19 -5.63
C SER A 49 -2.92 14.76 -4.84
N GLY A 50 -1.74 14.89 -5.46
CA GLY A 50 -0.56 15.48 -4.84
C GLY A 50 -0.76 16.96 -4.50
N ILE A 51 -1.38 17.73 -5.41
CA ILE A 51 -1.69 19.14 -5.18
C ILE A 51 -2.72 19.30 -4.05
N LEU A 52 -3.78 18.49 -4.04
CA LEU A 52 -4.78 18.51 -2.98
C LEU A 52 -4.20 18.13 -1.62
N CYS A 53 -3.39 17.08 -1.56
CA CYS A 53 -2.68 16.68 -0.34
C CYS A 53 -1.75 17.80 0.14
N ALA A 54 -1.00 18.47 -0.75
CA ALA A 54 -0.15 19.59 -0.39
C ALA A 54 -0.98 20.78 0.15
N ALA A 55 -2.11 21.09 -0.48
CA ALA A 55 -3.00 22.18 -0.04
C ALA A 55 -3.60 21.90 1.35
N VAL A 56 -3.97 20.66 1.64
CA VAL A 56 -4.48 20.25 2.96
C VAL A 56 -3.36 20.18 3.99
N ALA A 57 -2.17 19.71 3.62
CA ALA A 57 -1.03 19.59 4.53
C ALA A 57 -0.43 20.95 4.90
N TRP A 58 -0.47 21.94 4.00
CA TRP A 58 0.11 23.26 4.19
C TRP A 58 -0.30 23.96 5.50
N PRO A 59 -1.60 24.10 5.83
CA PRO A 59 -2.02 24.73 7.09
C PRO A 59 -1.77 23.88 8.34
N LEU A 60 -1.51 22.58 8.18
CA LEU A 60 -1.23 21.65 9.28
C LEU A 60 0.28 21.47 9.53
N SER A 61 1.13 22.00 8.66
CA SER A 61 2.58 21.76 8.71
C SER A 61 3.31 22.90 9.41
N ASP A 62 4.18 22.53 10.35
CA ASP A 62 5.11 23.46 10.98
C ASP A 62 6.45 23.41 10.23
N PHE A 63 6.78 24.48 9.50
CA PHE A 63 7.99 24.55 8.67
C PHE A 63 9.24 24.99 9.44
N SER A 64 9.11 25.28 10.74
CA SER A 64 10.18 25.89 11.55
C SER A 64 11.44 25.05 11.71
N GLN A 65 11.39 23.73 11.45
CA GLN A 65 12.53 22.81 11.59
C GLN A 65 12.89 22.04 10.31
N VAL A 66 12.35 22.43 9.14
CA VAL A 66 12.58 21.67 7.91
C VAL A 66 13.96 22.01 7.33
N THR A 67 14.82 21.00 7.18
CA THR A 67 16.14 21.16 6.55
C THR A 67 16.06 20.89 5.05
N ILE A 68 16.95 21.51 4.24
CA ILE A 68 17.07 21.23 2.80
C ILE A 68 17.26 19.74 2.51
N ARG A 69 17.99 19.03 3.40
CA ARG A 69 18.17 17.58 3.31
C ARG A 69 16.85 16.82 3.37
N ASP A 70 15.92 17.25 4.22
CA ASP A 70 14.61 16.60 4.37
C ASP A 70 13.74 16.84 3.14
N LEU A 71 13.79 18.05 2.56
CA LEU A 71 13.15 18.35 1.27
C LEU A 71 13.69 17.45 0.14
N ILE A 72 15.01 17.27 0.06
CA ILE A 72 15.62 16.41 -0.95
C ILE A 72 15.18 14.94 -0.75
N LEU A 73 15.20 14.46 0.50
CA LEU A 73 14.75 13.10 0.81
C LEU A 73 13.27 12.89 0.45
N LEU A 74 12.40 13.85 0.78
CA LEU A 74 10.98 13.79 0.44
C LEU A 74 10.75 13.84 -1.08
N ALA A 75 11.50 14.69 -1.80
CA ALA A 75 11.43 14.77 -3.26
C ALA A 75 11.89 13.47 -3.92
N VAL A 76 12.99 12.88 -3.46
CA VAL A 76 13.51 11.60 -3.96
C VAL A 76 12.52 10.48 -3.64
N LEU A 77 12.02 10.41 -2.41
CA LEU A 77 11.05 9.43 -1.98
C LEU A 77 9.80 9.49 -2.86
N GLY A 78 9.16 10.66 -2.97
CA GLY A 78 7.93 10.82 -3.76
C GLY A 78 8.15 10.55 -5.25
N SER A 79 9.25 11.01 -5.83
CA SER A 79 9.54 10.78 -7.25
C SER A 79 9.76 9.30 -7.56
N ILE A 80 10.47 8.58 -6.69
CA ILE A 80 10.74 7.15 -6.87
C ILE A 80 9.49 6.31 -6.59
N THR A 81 8.80 6.55 -5.47
CA THR A 81 7.67 5.71 -5.04
C THR A 81 6.39 5.99 -5.80
N ILE A 82 6.10 7.25 -6.14
CA ILE A 82 4.86 7.60 -6.85
C ILE A 82 5.11 7.71 -8.36
N GLY A 83 6.24 8.29 -8.78
CA GLY A 83 6.56 8.46 -10.19
C GLY A 83 7.04 7.16 -10.82
N VAL A 84 8.24 6.72 -10.45
CA VAL A 84 8.91 5.57 -11.07
C VAL A 84 8.14 4.29 -10.81
N ALA A 85 7.76 4.00 -9.56
CA ALA A 85 7.08 2.74 -9.24
C ALA A 85 5.72 2.62 -9.94
N ASN A 86 4.94 3.70 -10.06
CA ASN A 86 3.65 3.66 -10.75
C ASN A 86 3.80 3.41 -12.26
N VAL A 87 4.80 4.02 -12.91
CA VAL A 87 5.10 3.75 -14.33
C VAL A 87 5.52 2.29 -14.54
N LEU A 88 6.38 1.76 -13.67
CA LEU A 88 6.79 0.35 -13.72
C LEU A 88 5.59 -0.58 -13.46
N TYR A 89 4.77 -0.29 -12.45
CA TYR A 89 3.60 -1.06 -12.09
C TYR A 89 2.57 -1.10 -13.22
N MET A 90 2.20 0.06 -13.79
CA MET A 90 1.26 0.11 -14.91
C MET A 90 1.78 -0.62 -16.15
N ARG A 91 3.09 -0.54 -16.45
CA ARG A 91 3.70 -1.30 -17.54
C ARG A 91 3.78 -2.79 -17.26
N GLY A 92 3.98 -3.20 -16.00
CA GLY A 92 4.08 -4.58 -15.56
C GLY A 92 2.73 -5.30 -15.57
N VAL A 93 1.73 -4.71 -14.93
CA VAL A 93 0.37 -5.29 -14.83
C VAL A 93 -0.30 -5.40 -16.20
N ALA A 94 0.03 -4.53 -17.16
CA ALA A 94 -0.45 -4.63 -18.54
C ALA A 94 0.09 -5.85 -19.31
N ARG A 95 1.14 -6.53 -18.80
CA ARG A 95 1.81 -7.66 -19.45
C ARG A 95 1.51 -9.02 -18.83
N ILE A 96 0.79 -9.07 -17.70
CA ILE A 96 0.51 -10.29 -16.96
C ILE A 96 -1.00 -10.48 -16.74
N PRO A 97 -1.50 -11.73 -16.63
CA PRO A 97 -2.89 -11.99 -16.27
C PRO A 97 -3.28 -11.34 -14.94
N ALA A 98 -4.54 -10.92 -14.82
CA ALA A 98 -5.05 -10.23 -13.61
C ALA A 98 -4.90 -11.05 -12.32
N ALA A 99 -4.93 -12.39 -12.41
CA ALA A 99 -4.69 -13.28 -11.28
C ALA A 99 -3.25 -13.18 -10.76
N GLU A 100 -2.25 -13.14 -11.66
CA GLU A 100 -0.84 -13.02 -11.29
C GLU A 100 -0.51 -11.65 -10.69
N ALA A 101 -1.09 -10.57 -11.24
CA ALA A 101 -0.96 -9.23 -10.67
C ALA A 101 -1.48 -9.18 -9.21
N GLY A 102 -2.58 -9.87 -8.92
CA GLY A 102 -3.10 -10.02 -7.56
C GLY A 102 -2.16 -10.77 -6.63
N LEU A 103 -1.53 -11.86 -7.11
CA LEU A 103 -0.54 -12.61 -6.34
C LEU A 103 0.71 -11.79 -6.03
N ILE A 104 1.18 -10.97 -6.98
CA ILE A 104 2.31 -10.05 -6.76
C ILE A 104 1.97 -9.02 -5.68
N GLY A 105 0.75 -8.46 -5.68
CA GLY A 105 0.32 -7.52 -4.64
C GLY A 105 0.26 -8.16 -3.25
N LEU A 106 -0.18 -9.41 -3.15
CA LEU A 106 -0.15 -10.17 -1.90
C LEU A 106 1.28 -10.44 -1.42
N LEU A 107 2.18 -10.77 -2.36
CA LEU A 107 3.59 -11.01 -2.07
C LEU A 107 4.29 -9.74 -1.52
N ASP A 108 4.01 -8.58 -2.12
CA ASP A 108 4.54 -7.29 -1.66
C ASP A 108 4.19 -7.00 -0.19
N THR A 109 2.95 -7.32 0.20
CA THR A 109 2.46 -7.16 1.59
C THR A 109 3.28 -7.99 2.60
N VAL A 110 3.78 -9.15 2.19
CA VAL A 110 4.62 -10.02 3.04
C VAL A 110 6.08 -9.58 3.00
N ILE A 111 6.54 -9.14 1.83
CA ILE A 111 7.92 -8.72 1.60
C ILE A 111 8.24 -7.42 2.36
N ALA A 112 7.29 -6.49 2.51
CA ALA A 112 7.52 -5.21 3.19
C ALA A 112 8.02 -5.36 4.65
N PRO A 113 7.37 -6.13 5.55
CA PRO A 113 7.90 -6.40 6.89
C PRO A 113 9.27 -7.10 6.88
N LEU A 114 9.53 -7.93 5.87
CA LEU A 114 10.77 -8.69 5.75
C LEU A 114 11.95 -7.77 5.40
N TRP A 115 11.75 -6.78 4.52
CA TRP A 115 12.75 -5.73 4.25
C TRP A 115 13.07 -4.89 5.48
N VAL A 116 12.04 -4.48 6.24
CA VAL A 116 12.25 -3.69 7.47
C VAL A 116 13.08 -4.47 8.47
N PHE A 117 12.76 -5.76 8.67
CA PHE A 117 13.55 -6.63 9.53
C PHE A 117 15.01 -6.76 9.07
N MET A 118 15.24 -6.96 7.77
CA MET A 118 16.61 -7.12 7.24
C MET A 118 17.45 -5.85 7.32
N ILE A 119 16.86 -4.68 7.05
CA ILE A 119 17.60 -3.41 6.94
C ILE A 119 17.73 -2.72 8.30
N PHE A 120 16.65 -2.70 9.10
CA PHE A 120 16.61 -1.97 10.36
C PHE A 120 16.83 -2.87 11.58
N SER A 121 16.90 -4.20 11.41
CA SER A 121 17.03 -5.17 12.51
C SER A 121 15.95 -5.05 13.59
N GLU A 122 14.86 -4.33 13.31
CA GLU A 122 13.69 -4.24 14.18
C GLU A 122 12.91 -5.53 14.09
N ARG A 123 12.79 -6.25 15.21
CA ARG A 123 12.00 -7.49 15.28
C ARG A 123 10.54 -7.15 14.97
N PRO A 124 9.95 -7.69 13.88
CA PRO A 124 8.55 -7.47 13.59
C PRO A 124 7.71 -8.03 14.74
N ALA A 125 6.68 -7.29 15.14
CA ALA A 125 5.77 -7.71 16.20
C ALA A 125 5.21 -9.12 15.89
N ASP A 126 4.99 -9.93 16.94
CA ASP A 126 4.53 -11.32 16.78
C ASP A 126 3.25 -11.42 15.93
N GLY A 127 2.36 -10.43 16.02
CA GLY A 127 1.16 -10.31 15.20
C GLY A 127 1.43 -10.09 13.71
N ALA A 128 2.51 -9.39 13.34
CA ALA A 128 2.93 -9.22 11.95
C ALA A 128 3.47 -10.52 11.36
N ILE A 129 4.20 -11.32 12.15
CA ILE A 129 4.71 -12.64 11.75
C ILE A 129 3.55 -13.61 11.47
N ILE A 130 2.60 -13.71 12.40
CA ILE A 130 1.42 -14.57 12.25
C ILE A 130 0.56 -14.11 11.06
N GLY A 131 0.37 -12.79 10.90
CA GLY A 131 -0.33 -12.23 9.75
C GLY A 131 0.34 -12.58 8.42
N GLY A 132 1.67 -12.45 8.34
CA GLY A 132 2.46 -12.81 7.15
C GLY A 132 2.36 -14.29 6.79
N LEU A 133 2.43 -15.19 7.77
CA LEU A 133 2.25 -16.63 7.58
C LEU A 133 0.87 -16.98 7.00
N ILE A 134 -0.19 -16.34 7.48
CA ILE A 134 -1.56 -16.54 6.96
C ILE A 134 -1.66 -16.11 5.50
N VAL A 135 -1.11 -14.94 5.15
CA VAL A 135 -1.13 -14.44 3.76
C VAL A 135 -0.33 -15.37 2.84
N LEU A 136 0.87 -15.79 3.25
CA LEU A 136 1.67 -16.76 2.50
C LEU A 136 0.93 -18.09 2.29
N GLY A 137 0.28 -18.61 3.34
CA GLY A 137 -0.53 -19.82 3.23
C GLY A 137 -1.68 -19.68 2.24
N ALA A 138 -2.38 -18.54 2.26
CA ALA A 138 -3.47 -18.25 1.33
C ALA A 138 -2.98 -18.16 -0.12
N VAL A 139 -1.84 -17.50 -0.36
CA VAL A 139 -1.20 -17.40 -1.68
C VAL A 139 -0.81 -18.78 -2.21
N ILE A 140 -0.18 -19.62 -1.39
CA ILE A 140 0.21 -20.99 -1.77
C ILE A 140 -1.02 -21.82 -2.12
N TYR A 141 -2.07 -21.74 -1.30
CA TYR A 141 -3.33 -22.46 -1.55
C TYR A 141 -3.97 -22.03 -2.87
N GLN A 142 -4.00 -20.73 -3.16
CA GLN A 142 -4.54 -20.19 -4.41
C GLN A 142 -3.75 -20.68 -5.63
N ILE A 143 -2.42 -20.66 -5.56
CA ILE A 143 -1.55 -21.14 -6.64
C ILE A 143 -1.76 -22.64 -6.89
N LEU A 144 -1.86 -23.46 -5.84
CA LEU A 144 -2.11 -24.89 -5.97
C LEU A 144 -3.49 -25.18 -6.57
N GLY A 145 -4.51 -24.41 -6.19
CA GLY A 145 -5.87 -24.54 -6.74
C GLY A 145 -5.97 -24.15 -8.22
N GLU A 146 -5.28 -23.09 -8.65
CA GLU A 146 -5.18 -22.68 -10.06
C GLU A 146 -4.46 -23.76 -10.90
N ARG A 147 -3.35 -24.34 -10.38
CA ARG A 147 -2.62 -25.41 -11.07
C ARG A 147 -3.43 -26.69 -11.24
N MET A 148 -4.28 -27.03 -10.27
CA MET A 148 -5.18 -28.19 -10.37
C MET A 148 -6.29 -27.99 -11.41
N LYS A 149 -6.82 -26.76 -11.54
CA LYS A 149 -7.82 -26.44 -12.57
C LYS A 149 -7.24 -26.40 -13.98
N ALA A 150 -5.98 -26.00 -14.12
CA ALA A 150 -5.29 -25.99 -15.42
C ALA A 150 -4.86 -27.39 -15.90
N ALA A 151 -4.87 -28.39 -15.01
CA ALA A 151 -4.49 -29.77 -15.31
C ALA A 151 -5.69 -30.73 -15.52
N ALA A 152 -6.93 -30.23 -15.40
CA ALA A 152 -8.18 -30.95 -15.61
C ALA A 152 -8.87 -30.49 -16.90
#